data_AF-A0A072NM78-F1
#
_entry.id   AF-A0A072NM78-F1
#
_cell.length_a   1.000
_cell.length_b   1.000
_cell.length_c   1.000
_cell.angle_alpha   90.00
_cell.angle_beta   90.00
_cell.angle_gamma   90.00
#
_symmetry.space_group_name_H-M   'P 1'
#
loop_
_entity.id
_entity.type
_entity.pdbx_description
1 polymer ?
#
loop_
_entity_poly.entity_id
_entity_poly.type
_entity_poly.pdbx_seq_one_letter_code
_entity_poly.pdbx_strand_id
1 'polypeptide(L)'
;MKLQTKRYLALGTLALGAALAGGAGAPMTTAPASTPLTATAALRDPAGQVLGMARFVQRGMGVQVTVEVRGLTPGQHGMHVHEYGRCTPGVDEATNTVVPFGGAGGHFDPGMSKNHDGPQAPNLYGHGGDAPMLSVGADGVGRASFTTDKFSLTGPNGVLNRTLVIHARPDDYKTDPAGMSGARERCGVMTRDNFTTRDYLLPGAQDFPEGVAYDARRGVLYTGSALNGTIYAINAATGAVSKFQEGGALGRQAALGLKVDAQGRLWVAGGAQGTVSILTPGGVTLKVLETPKSPNPYVNDLTPAADGHVYVTDSNRPVIFRVDRDLNLTAWLDLSKTPIKYGPGVNLNGIVATPDGRFLLAMQTNTGELWRIDLRTKAVRRVMTGLTNGDGLLLDGRTLYVARNKDQVVSKVSLTADSASGQLVAEEPLRGLRFPATLALVGGDLVVTQAQLDRNMAGIPPETPFRLTRFGKF
;
A
#
# COMPACT_ATOMS: atom_id res chain seq x y z
N MET A 1 22.08 -38.11 76.61
CA MET A 1 23.10 -37.07 76.88
C MET A 1 23.02 -36.04 75.75
N LYS A 2 22.14 -35.04 75.94
CA LYS A 2 22.40 -33.58 75.96
C LYS A 2 22.88 -32.93 74.65
N LEU A 3 21.93 -32.16 74.08
CA LEU A 3 22.04 -31.05 73.13
C LEU A 3 23.20 -30.08 73.44
N GLN A 4 23.64 -29.30 72.44
CA GLN A 4 23.56 -27.84 72.56
C GLN A 4 23.60 -27.08 71.22
N THR A 5 22.55 -26.28 71.04
CA THR A 5 22.41 -25.08 70.20
C THR A 5 23.07 -23.87 70.89
N LYS A 6 23.54 -22.86 70.13
CA LYS A 6 23.55 -21.38 70.43
C LYS A 6 24.34 -20.67 69.33
N ARG A 7 23.76 -19.83 68.46
CA ARG A 7 23.30 -18.42 68.62
C ARG A 7 24.32 -17.47 69.26
N TYR A 8 24.81 -16.52 68.47
CA TYR A 8 25.16 -15.17 68.94
C TYR A 8 24.53 -14.11 68.04
N LEU A 9 23.97 -13.10 68.71
CA LEU A 9 23.17 -12.00 68.22
C LEU A 9 24.01 -10.71 68.32
N ALA A 10 23.97 -9.91 67.24
CA ALA A 10 23.67 -8.47 67.18
C ALA A 10 24.59 -7.37 67.77
N LEU A 11 24.53 -6.24 67.02
CA LEU A 11 24.81 -4.82 67.32
C LEU A 11 26.29 -4.40 67.35
N GLY A 12 26.76 -3.37 66.62
CA GLY A 12 26.15 -2.37 65.75
C GLY A 12 27.02 -1.11 65.76
N THR A 13 27.13 -0.37 64.64
CA THR A 13 27.42 1.08 64.61
C THR A 13 27.22 1.64 63.20
N LEU A 14 26.43 2.72 63.11
CA LEU A 14 26.29 3.65 61.98
C LEU A 14 27.58 4.47 61.77
N ALA A 15 27.91 4.80 60.51
CA ALA A 15 28.22 6.18 60.08
C ALA A 15 28.40 6.32 58.54
N LEU A 16 27.56 7.18 57.96
CA LEU A 16 27.74 8.13 56.84
C LEU A 16 28.62 7.80 55.61
N GLY A 17 27.95 7.66 54.45
CA GLY A 17 27.93 8.69 53.39
C GLY A 17 29.17 8.91 52.49
N ALA A 18 29.14 8.35 51.28
CA ALA A 18 29.68 8.98 50.07
C ALA A 18 28.93 8.46 48.83
N ALA A 19 28.14 9.33 48.20
CA ALA A 19 27.48 9.07 46.93
C ALA A 19 28.51 9.11 45.79
N LEU A 20 28.67 8.00 45.06
CA LEU A 20 29.37 7.96 43.78
C LEU A 20 28.33 8.05 42.66
N ALA A 21 28.08 9.28 42.22
CA ALA A 21 27.50 9.57 40.92
C ALA A 21 28.62 9.53 39.87
N GLY A 22 28.39 8.88 38.73
CA GLY A 22 29.32 8.93 37.60
C GLY A 22 29.38 7.68 36.72
N GLY A 23 28.25 7.02 36.45
CA GLY A 23 28.18 6.08 35.34
C GLY A 23 28.12 6.88 34.03
N ALA A 24 29.26 6.99 33.35
CA ALA A 24 29.33 7.56 32.01
C ALA A 24 28.42 6.75 31.07
N GLY A 25 27.25 7.31 30.75
CA GLY A 25 26.36 6.76 29.74
C GLY A 25 27.08 6.78 28.39
N ALA A 26 27.23 5.60 27.80
CA ALA A 26 27.64 5.50 26.40
C ALA A 26 26.72 6.39 25.55
N PRO A 27 27.27 7.22 24.64
CA PRO A 27 26.45 8.06 23.79
C PRO A 27 25.52 7.16 22.99
N MET A 28 24.21 7.34 23.17
CA MET A 28 23.21 6.78 22.26
C MET A 28 23.56 7.33 20.88
N THR A 29 24.08 6.46 20.01
CA THR A 29 24.25 6.76 18.59
C THR A 29 22.85 7.05 18.06
N THR A 30 22.56 8.34 17.85
CA THR A 30 21.36 8.77 17.14
C THR A 30 21.40 8.11 15.77
N ALA A 31 20.34 7.37 15.42
CA ALA A 31 20.20 6.83 14.08
C ALA A 31 20.36 7.99 13.08
N PRO A 32 21.11 7.84 11.98
CA PRO A 32 21.25 8.89 10.99
C PRO A 32 19.85 9.32 10.55
N ALA A 33 19.59 10.64 10.57
CA ALA A 33 18.34 11.20 10.10
C ALA A 33 18.06 10.65 8.69
N SER A 34 16.93 9.96 8.52
CA SER A 34 16.55 9.43 7.22
C SER A 34 16.54 10.57 6.22
N THR A 35 17.15 10.35 5.05
CA THR A 35 17.07 11.35 3.98
C THR A 35 15.59 11.56 3.65
N PRO A 36 15.10 12.80 3.67
CA PRO A 36 13.69 13.07 3.46
C PRO A 36 13.29 12.60 2.06
N LEU A 37 12.09 12.03 1.95
CA LEU A 37 11.51 11.67 0.66
C LEU A 37 11.39 12.91 -0.23
N THR A 38 11.83 12.80 -1.49
CA THR A 38 11.74 13.88 -2.47
C THR A 38 11.05 13.44 -3.75
N ALA A 39 10.41 14.42 -4.40
CA ALA A 39 9.81 14.25 -5.70
C ALA A 39 10.05 15.49 -6.57
N THR A 40 9.99 15.29 -7.88
CA THR A 40 10.08 16.35 -8.88
C THR A 40 8.96 16.25 -9.88
N ALA A 41 8.55 17.40 -10.41
CA ALA A 41 7.59 17.52 -11.50
C ALA A 41 8.15 18.46 -12.57
N ALA A 42 8.47 17.90 -13.74
CA ALA A 42 8.85 18.70 -14.90
C ALA A 42 7.61 19.38 -15.48
N LEU A 43 7.56 20.71 -15.43
CA LEU A 43 6.41 21.50 -15.82
C LEU A 43 6.44 21.76 -17.32
N ARG A 44 5.43 21.24 -18.01
CA ARG A 44 5.31 21.30 -19.46
C ARG A 44 4.18 22.22 -19.90
N ASP A 45 4.31 22.80 -21.07
CA ASP A 45 3.22 23.49 -21.77
C ASP A 45 2.35 22.51 -22.59
N PRO A 46 1.23 22.97 -23.19
CA PRO A 46 0.37 22.09 -23.99
C PRO A 46 1.06 21.47 -25.22
N ALA A 47 2.18 22.04 -25.69
CA ALA A 47 3.01 21.47 -26.76
C ALA A 47 3.99 20.40 -26.25
N GLY A 48 4.07 20.18 -24.93
CA GLY A 48 4.93 19.19 -24.28
C GLY A 48 6.33 19.70 -23.93
N GLN A 49 6.65 20.97 -24.23
CA GLN A 49 7.93 21.58 -23.92
C GLN A 49 8.06 21.77 -22.41
N VAL A 50 9.16 21.27 -21.82
CA VAL A 50 9.48 21.51 -20.41
C VAL A 50 10.00 22.93 -20.27
N LEU A 51 9.30 23.74 -19.48
CA LEU A 51 9.61 25.16 -19.25
C LEU A 51 9.89 25.47 -17.77
N GLY A 52 9.89 24.46 -16.91
CA GLY A 52 10.12 24.62 -15.49
C GLY A 52 10.15 23.32 -14.72
N MET A 53 10.31 23.44 -13.41
CA MET A 53 10.32 22.32 -12.48
C MET A 53 9.71 22.74 -11.14
N ALA A 54 8.93 21.83 -10.57
CA ALA A 54 8.58 21.88 -9.15
C ALA A 54 9.32 20.77 -8.39
N ARG A 55 9.80 21.09 -7.19
CA ARG A 55 10.47 20.16 -6.28
C ARG A 55 9.70 20.10 -4.96
N PHE A 56 9.53 18.88 -4.49
CA PHE A 56 8.76 18.54 -3.30
C PHE A 56 9.68 17.79 -2.34
N VAL A 57 9.65 18.18 -1.06
CA VAL A 57 10.42 17.52 -0.02
C VAL A 57 9.52 17.26 1.18
N GLN A 58 9.40 15.99 1.58
CA GLN A 58 8.62 15.61 2.76
C GLN A 58 9.24 16.25 4.03
N ARG A 59 8.38 16.87 4.85
CA ARG A 59 8.73 17.53 6.12
C ARG A 59 7.69 17.17 7.19
N GLY A 60 7.99 16.15 8.00
CA GLY A 60 7.01 15.63 8.96
C GLY A 60 5.73 15.21 8.24
N MET A 61 4.58 15.76 8.65
CA MET A 61 3.29 15.49 8.02
C MET A 61 3.03 16.30 6.73
N GLY A 62 3.83 17.33 6.45
CA GLY A 62 3.65 18.22 5.31
C GLY A 62 4.74 18.12 4.25
N VAL A 63 4.67 19.01 3.26
CA VAL A 63 5.61 19.07 2.13
C VAL A 63 6.10 20.50 1.94
N GLN A 64 7.41 20.63 1.78
CA GLN A 64 8.03 21.85 1.27
C GLN A 64 8.03 21.80 -0.26
N VAL A 65 7.46 22.83 -0.90
CA VAL A 65 7.31 22.95 -2.34
C VAL A 65 8.09 24.15 -2.84
N THR A 66 8.85 23.96 -3.91
CA THR A 66 9.53 25.04 -4.64
C THR A 66 9.21 24.90 -6.12
N VAL A 67 8.88 26.01 -6.79
CA VAL A 67 8.48 26.03 -8.20
C VAL A 67 9.27 27.13 -8.90
N GLU A 68 9.86 26.80 -10.05
CA GLU A 68 10.37 27.77 -11.01
C GLU A 68 9.90 27.38 -12.42
N VAL A 69 9.32 28.31 -13.16
CA VAL A 69 8.80 28.08 -14.52
C VAL A 69 8.87 29.34 -15.36
N ARG A 70 8.96 29.19 -16.69
CA ARG A 70 9.10 30.31 -17.64
C ARG A 70 7.97 30.34 -18.66
N GLY A 71 7.84 31.50 -19.32
CA GLY A 71 6.93 31.70 -20.44
C GLY A 71 5.47 31.89 -20.01
N LEU A 72 5.25 32.42 -18.81
CA LEU A 72 3.93 32.84 -18.34
C LEU A 72 3.83 34.37 -18.42
N THR A 73 2.61 34.88 -18.46
CA THR A 73 2.35 36.33 -18.39
C THR A 73 2.75 36.88 -17.02
N PRO A 74 3.25 38.13 -16.92
CA PRO A 74 3.53 38.73 -15.61
C PRO A 74 2.27 38.81 -14.74
N GLY A 75 2.41 38.54 -13.44
CA GLY A 75 1.31 38.57 -12.47
C GLY A 75 1.19 37.31 -11.61
N GLN A 76 0.03 37.16 -10.96
CA GLN A 76 -0.27 36.00 -10.12
C GLN A 76 -0.98 34.90 -10.93
N HIS A 77 -0.62 33.64 -10.64
CA HIS A 77 -1.18 32.47 -11.29
C HIS A 77 -1.60 31.43 -10.25
N GLY A 78 -2.84 30.94 -10.33
CA GLY A 78 -3.34 29.84 -9.50
C GLY A 78 -2.53 28.56 -9.68
N MET A 79 -2.37 27.80 -8.60
CA MET A 79 -1.68 26.50 -8.60
C MET A 79 -2.48 25.47 -7.83
N HIS A 80 -2.64 24.28 -8.40
CA HIS A 80 -3.37 23.19 -7.77
C HIS A 80 -2.69 21.84 -7.98
N VAL A 81 -2.74 20.98 -6.97
CA VAL A 81 -2.52 19.54 -7.18
C VAL A 81 -3.82 18.92 -7.68
N HIS A 82 -3.76 18.25 -8.81
CA HIS A 82 -4.89 17.54 -9.42
C HIS A 82 -4.82 16.04 -9.17
N GLU A 83 -5.95 15.37 -9.26
CA GLU A 83 -6.10 13.98 -8.82
C GLU A 83 -5.25 12.99 -9.64
N TYR A 84 -5.13 13.16 -10.97
CA TYR A 84 -4.52 12.16 -11.84
C TYR A 84 -3.12 12.54 -12.31
N GLY A 85 -2.23 11.55 -12.42
CA GLY A 85 -0.86 11.69 -12.92
C GLY A 85 -0.75 11.83 -14.44
N ARG A 86 -1.56 12.69 -15.08
CA ARG A 86 -1.64 12.79 -16.54
C ARG A 86 -1.62 14.24 -17.02
N CYS A 87 -0.54 14.62 -17.67
CA CYS A 87 -0.44 15.90 -18.38
C CYS A 87 -0.83 15.74 -19.87
N THR A 88 -2.04 15.24 -20.13
CA THR A 88 -2.60 15.08 -21.48
C THR A 88 -3.87 15.91 -21.62
N PRO A 89 -4.29 16.31 -22.83
CA PRO A 89 -5.64 16.83 -23.05
C PRO A 89 -6.70 15.86 -22.51
N GLY A 90 -7.83 16.39 -22.10
CA GLY A 90 -8.96 15.61 -21.62
C GLY A 90 -10.25 16.40 -21.74
N VAL A 91 -11.38 15.70 -21.65
CA VAL A 91 -12.71 16.32 -21.71
C VAL A 91 -13.05 16.87 -20.33
N ASP A 92 -13.42 18.13 -20.27
CA ASP A 92 -14.07 18.74 -19.12
C ASP A 92 -15.53 18.28 -19.11
N GLU A 93 -15.95 17.55 -18.07
CA GLU A 93 -17.27 16.92 -18.03
C GLU A 93 -18.41 17.94 -17.93
N ALA A 94 -18.17 19.10 -17.30
CA ALA A 94 -19.20 20.12 -17.11
C ALA A 94 -19.52 20.87 -18.42
N THR A 95 -18.51 21.09 -19.26
CA THR A 95 -18.63 21.84 -20.50
C THR A 95 -18.64 20.97 -21.75
N ASN A 96 -18.29 19.68 -21.62
CA ASN A 96 -18.08 18.74 -22.72
C ASN A 96 -17.07 19.26 -23.76
N THR A 97 -16.02 19.95 -23.30
CA THR A 97 -14.96 20.49 -24.17
C THR A 97 -13.62 19.85 -23.88
N VAL A 98 -12.76 19.73 -24.91
CA VAL A 98 -11.38 19.28 -24.71
C VAL A 98 -10.56 20.44 -24.19
N VAL A 99 -9.99 20.28 -23.01
CA VAL A 99 -9.11 21.29 -22.39
C VAL A 99 -7.67 20.77 -22.34
N PRO A 100 -6.66 21.64 -22.56
CA PRO A 100 -5.27 21.30 -22.27
C PRO A 100 -5.14 20.77 -20.84
N PHE A 101 -4.39 19.69 -20.67
CA PHE A 101 -4.19 19.02 -19.38
C PHE A 101 -5.47 18.54 -18.67
N GLY A 102 -6.60 18.39 -19.37
CA GLY A 102 -7.84 17.86 -18.80
C GLY A 102 -7.68 16.44 -18.24
N GLY A 103 -6.73 15.65 -18.76
CA GLY A 103 -6.43 14.30 -18.27
C GLY A 103 -5.97 14.25 -16.82
N ALA A 104 -5.52 15.38 -16.25
CA ALA A 104 -5.17 15.50 -14.83
C ALA A 104 -6.39 15.38 -13.90
N GLY A 105 -7.61 15.51 -14.45
CA GLY A 105 -8.86 15.45 -13.67
C GLY A 105 -9.13 16.71 -12.86
N GLY A 106 -9.98 16.57 -11.85
CA GLY A 106 -10.31 17.61 -10.87
C GLY A 106 -9.18 17.85 -9.85
N HIS A 107 -9.46 18.68 -8.86
CA HIS A 107 -8.52 18.96 -7.78
C HIS A 107 -8.38 17.75 -6.87
N PHE A 108 -7.21 17.55 -6.31
CA PHE A 108 -6.99 16.50 -5.33
C PHE A 108 -7.76 16.83 -4.05
N ASP A 109 -8.78 16.03 -3.73
CA ASP A 109 -9.65 16.24 -2.58
C ASP A 109 -9.73 14.98 -1.69
N PRO A 110 -8.69 14.70 -0.89
CA PRO A 110 -8.70 13.54 -0.01
C PRO A 110 -9.69 13.67 1.16
N GLY A 111 -10.14 14.89 1.48
CA GLY A 111 -11.12 15.14 2.53
C GLY A 111 -12.56 15.07 2.04
N MET A 112 -12.78 14.95 0.73
CA MET A 112 -14.10 14.98 0.09
C MET A 112 -14.88 16.25 0.45
N SER A 113 -14.19 17.40 0.56
CA SER A 113 -14.82 18.69 0.83
C SER A 113 -15.80 19.07 -0.28
N LYS A 114 -15.50 18.69 -1.53
CA LYS A 114 -16.19 19.14 -2.75
C LYS A 114 -16.31 20.67 -2.81
N ASN A 115 -15.30 21.34 -2.26
CA ASN A 115 -15.28 22.77 -2.12
C ASN A 115 -13.85 23.27 -2.23
N HIS A 116 -13.67 24.26 -3.09
CA HIS A 116 -12.46 25.04 -3.20
C HIS A 116 -12.32 26.06 -2.07
N ASP A 117 -11.12 26.21 -1.51
CA ASP A 117 -10.83 27.16 -0.42
C ASP A 117 -9.34 27.58 -0.42
N GLY A 118 -8.94 28.42 0.54
CA GLY A 118 -7.57 28.87 0.67
C GLY A 118 -6.56 27.75 0.98
N PRO A 119 -5.27 27.98 0.71
CA PRO A 119 -4.21 26.99 0.88
C PRO A 119 -3.89 26.62 2.35
N GLN A 120 -4.55 27.26 3.31
CA GLN A 120 -4.47 26.97 4.74
C GLN A 120 -5.78 26.38 5.30
N ALA A 121 -6.84 26.32 4.49
CA ALA A 121 -8.09 25.68 4.90
C ALA A 121 -7.86 24.17 5.08
N PRO A 122 -8.29 23.58 6.22
CA PRO A 122 -8.23 22.14 6.43
C PRO A 122 -8.90 21.36 5.29
N ASN A 123 -8.41 20.15 5.00
CA ASN A 123 -8.95 19.30 3.92
C ASN A 123 -10.44 18.93 4.11
N LEU A 124 -11.01 19.13 5.30
CA LEU A 124 -12.44 18.95 5.55
C LEU A 124 -13.30 20.06 4.90
N TYR A 125 -12.71 21.23 4.62
CA TYR A 125 -13.41 22.42 4.11
C TYR A 125 -12.95 22.83 2.71
N GLY A 126 -11.67 22.63 2.39
CA GLY A 126 -11.09 22.94 1.08
C GLY A 126 -10.46 21.70 0.44
N HIS A 127 -10.29 21.69 -0.88
CA HIS A 127 -9.60 20.59 -1.54
C HIS A 127 -8.17 20.49 -0.98
N GLY A 128 -7.64 19.27 -0.85
CA GLY A 128 -6.25 19.06 -0.43
C GLY A 128 -5.23 19.60 -1.43
N GLY A 129 -5.64 19.81 -2.68
CA GLY A 129 -4.80 20.32 -3.77
C GLY A 129 -4.69 21.84 -3.86
N ASP A 130 -5.48 22.61 -3.10
CA ASP A 130 -5.44 24.08 -3.15
C ASP A 130 -4.11 24.61 -2.59
N ALA A 131 -3.35 25.34 -3.40
CA ALA A 131 -1.98 25.73 -3.10
C ALA A 131 -1.74 27.25 -3.25
N PRO A 132 -0.72 27.82 -2.59
CA PRO A 132 -0.35 29.22 -2.79
C PRO A 132 -0.03 29.52 -4.25
N MET A 133 -0.52 30.66 -4.74
CA MET A 133 -0.27 31.15 -6.10
C MET A 133 1.23 31.30 -6.45
N LEU A 134 1.53 31.16 -7.74
CA LEU A 134 2.82 31.49 -8.35
C LEU A 134 2.89 32.99 -8.67
N SER A 135 4.04 33.61 -8.41
CA SER A 135 4.28 35.01 -8.82
C SER A 135 5.23 35.05 -10.01
N VAL A 136 4.81 35.70 -11.10
CA VAL A 136 5.55 35.81 -12.37
C VAL A 136 6.04 37.24 -12.57
N GLY A 137 7.35 37.40 -12.74
CA GLY A 137 8.01 38.67 -13.01
C GLY A 137 7.81 39.17 -14.44
N ALA A 138 8.25 40.41 -14.71
CA ALA A 138 8.22 41.01 -16.04
C ALA A 138 9.12 40.26 -17.06
N ASP A 139 10.08 39.48 -16.59
CA ASP A 139 10.93 38.57 -17.37
C ASP A 139 10.21 37.27 -17.78
N GLY A 140 8.94 37.09 -17.38
CA GLY A 140 8.15 35.89 -17.65
C GLY A 140 8.56 34.68 -16.82
N VAL A 141 9.34 34.87 -15.75
CA VAL A 141 9.76 33.80 -14.84
C VAL A 141 8.90 33.80 -13.59
N GLY A 142 8.20 32.68 -13.38
CA GLY A 142 7.37 32.39 -12.22
C GLY A 142 8.13 31.68 -11.12
N ARG A 143 7.94 32.12 -9.87
CA ARG A 143 8.51 31.47 -8.68
C ARG A 143 7.50 31.33 -7.54
N ALA A 144 7.60 30.22 -6.81
CA ALA A 144 6.91 30.01 -5.54
C ALA A 144 7.76 29.14 -4.61
N SER A 145 7.67 29.40 -3.30
CA SER A 145 8.29 28.58 -2.26
C SER A 145 7.40 28.61 -1.02
N PHE A 146 6.87 27.46 -0.62
CA PHE A 146 5.96 27.35 0.52
C PHE A 146 6.05 25.97 1.19
N THR A 147 5.44 25.87 2.36
CA THR A 147 5.20 24.60 3.06
C THR A 147 3.70 24.44 3.24
N THR A 148 3.19 23.23 3.09
CA THR A 148 1.78 22.89 3.32
C THR A 148 1.65 21.56 4.06
N ASP A 149 0.60 21.43 4.87
CA ASP A 149 0.17 20.20 5.52
C ASP A 149 -1.10 19.60 4.89
N LYS A 150 -1.64 20.23 3.83
CA LYS A 150 -2.80 19.75 3.07
C LYS A 150 -2.51 18.44 2.33
N PHE A 151 -1.24 18.22 1.97
CA PHE A 151 -0.80 16.97 1.36
C PHE A 151 0.56 16.50 1.85
N SER A 152 0.78 15.19 1.68
CA SER A 152 2.04 14.47 1.88
C SER A 152 2.46 13.82 0.58
N LEU A 153 3.70 13.35 0.45
CA LEU A 153 4.12 12.59 -0.74
C LEU A 153 3.46 11.19 -0.77
N THR A 154 3.06 10.66 0.38
CA THR A 154 2.58 9.27 0.56
C THR A 154 1.36 9.22 1.47
N GLY A 155 0.69 8.08 1.57
CA GLY A 155 -0.45 7.89 2.47
C GLY A 155 -1.77 8.46 1.93
N PRO A 156 -2.78 8.63 2.80
CA PRO A 156 -4.13 9.05 2.39
C PRO A 156 -4.17 10.41 1.70
N ASN A 157 -3.29 11.33 2.10
CA ASN A 157 -3.12 12.65 1.47
C ASN A 157 -1.95 12.67 0.46
N GLY A 158 -1.54 11.49 -0.04
CA GLY A 158 -0.37 11.28 -0.89
C GLY A 158 -0.51 11.86 -2.30
N VAL A 159 0.51 12.60 -2.76
CA VAL A 159 0.52 13.25 -4.09
C VAL A 159 1.53 12.70 -5.09
N LEU A 160 2.29 11.66 -4.74
CA LEU A 160 3.09 10.95 -5.75
C LEU A 160 2.19 10.39 -6.88
N ASN A 161 2.66 10.51 -8.11
CA ASN A 161 1.91 10.21 -9.33
C ASN A 161 0.60 11.01 -9.50
N ARG A 162 0.54 12.20 -8.90
CA ARG A 162 -0.46 13.23 -9.21
C ARG A 162 0.20 14.38 -9.98
N THR A 163 -0.56 15.37 -10.43
CA THR A 163 0.01 16.51 -11.17
C THR A 163 -0.08 17.80 -10.40
N LEU A 164 0.94 18.63 -10.49
CA LEU A 164 0.83 20.07 -10.22
C LEU A 164 0.43 20.77 -11.51
N VAL A 165 -0.64 21.57 -11.46
CA VAL A 165 -1.13 22.40 -12.56
C VAL A 165 -0.99 23.87 -12.19
N ILE A 166 -0.52 24.68 -13.14
CA ILE A 166 -0.48 26.14 -13.03
C ILE A 166 -1.48 26.70 -14.03
N HIS A 167 -2.29 27.65 -13.57
CA HIS A 167 -3.39 28.22 -14.36
C HIS A 167 -3.04 29.59 -14.96
N ALA A 168 -3.87 30.10 -15.86
CA ALA A 168 -3.65 31.33 -16.61
C ALA A 168 -3.85 32.62 -15.80
N ARG A 169 -4.65 32.58 -14.73
CA ARG A 169 -5.08 33.76 -13.96
C ARG A 169 -4.87 33.56 -12.45
N PRO A 170 -4.95 34.64 -11.65
CA PRO A 170 -4.95 34.54 -10.19
C PRO A 170 -6.10 33.69 -9.68
N ASP A 171 -5.87 33.11 -8.51
CA ASP A 171 -6.83 32.33 -7.75
C ASP A 171 -7.54 33.24 -6.72
N ASP A 172 -8.87 33.21 -6.70
CA ASP A 172 -9.69 33.94 -5.72
C ASP A 172 -9.86 33.20 -4.37
N TYR A 173 -9.35 31.97 -4.25
CA TYR A 173 -9.44 31.09 -3.09
C TYR A 173 -10.87 30.80 -2.61
N LYS A 174 -11.86 30.89 -3.50
CA LYS A 174 -13.28 30.79 -3.12
C LYS A 174 -14.16 30.07 -4.13
N THR A 175 -13.98 30.35 -5.42
CA THR A 175 -14.90 29.85 -6.45
C THR A 175 -14.52 28.43 -6.87
N ASP A 176 -15.41 27.47 -6.69
CA ASP A 176 -15.19 26.09 -7.14
C ASP A 176 -15.15 25.98 -8.69
N PRO A 177 -14.28 25.12 -9.27
CA PRO A 177 -13.31 24.26 -8.60
C PRO A 177 -11.93 24.88 -8.40
N ALA A 178 -11.61 25.97 -9.09
CA ALA A 178 -10.24 26.47 -9.23
C ALA A 178 -10.07 27.97 -9.03
N GLY A 179 -10.93 28.58 -8.23
CA GLY A 179 -10.93 29.99 -7.87
C GLY A 179 -10.87 30.96 -9.03
N MET A 180 -11.63 30.68 -10.09
CA MET A 180 -11.62 31.47 -11.33
C MET A 180 -10.23 31.56 -12.02
N SER A 181 -9.29 30.67 -11.70
CA SER A 181 -7.90 30.72 -12.22
C SER A 181 -7.79 30.50 -13.74
N GLY A 182 -8.85 30.07 -14.42
CA GLY A 182 -8.90 29.96 -15.88
C GLY A 182 -8.13 28.75 -16.43
N ALA A 183 -7.64 28.87 -17.67
CA ALA A 183 -7.04 27.77 -18.43
C ALA A 183 -5.82 27.15 -17.74
N ARG A 184 -5.56 25.86 -18.01
CA ARG A 184 -4.40 25.12 -17.50
C ARG A 184 -3.20 25.39 -18.41
N GLU A 185 -2.21 26.13 -17.91
CA GLU A 185 -1.06 26.61 -18.69
C GLU A 185 0.17 25.70 -18.57
N ARG A 186 0.38 25.11 -17.38
CA ARG A 186 1.47 24.16 -17.15
C ARG A 186 0.99 22.96 -16.38
N CYS A 187 1.59 21.81 -16.65
CA CYS A 187 1.34 20.58 -15.91
C CYS A 187 2.64 19.80 -15.71
N GLY A 188 2.82 19.23 -14.53
CA GLY A 188 3.90 18.29 -14.26
C GLY A 188 3.45 17.16 -13.34
N VAL A 189 3.73 15.91 -13.73
CA VAL A 189 3.50 14.73 -12.88
C VAL A 189 4.59 14.66 -11.81
N MET A 190 4.19 14.54 -10.55
CA MET A 190 5.08 14.38 -9.41
C MET A 190 5.61 12.97 -9.34
N THR A 191 6.92 12.81 -9.59
CA THR A 191 7.61 11.53 -9.54
C THR A 191 8.64 11.51 -8.43
N ARG A 192 8.69 10.42 -7.66
CA ARG A 192 9.72 10.18 -6.66
C ARG A 192 11.11 10.18 -7.32
N ASP A 193 12.05 10.89 -6.71
CA ASP A 193 13.43 10.93 -7.20
C ASP A 193 14.16 9.59 -6.97
N ASN A 194 15.13 9.27 -7.83
CA ASN A 194 15.98 8.08 -7.74
C ASN A 194 15.23 6.74 -7.65
N PHE A 195 14.04 6.66 -8.25
CA PHE A 195 13.23 5.44 -8.23
C PHE A 195 12.75 5.03 -9.62
N THR A 196 12.96 3.76 -9.97
CA THR A 196 12.57 3.20 -11.27
C THR A 196 11.51 2.13 -11.08
N THR A 197 10.46 2.20 -11.90
CA THR A 197 9.40 1.20 -11.92
C THR A 197 9.05 0.79 -13.33
N ARG A 198 8.34 -0.34 -13.45
CA ARG A 198 7.67 -0.78 -14.66
C ARG A 198 6.24 -1.19 -14.32
N ASP A 199 5.27 -0.66 -15.04
CA ASP A 199 3.87 -1.04 -14.86
C ASP A 199 3.47 -2.15 -15.84
N TYR A 200 2.63 -3.07 -15.37
CA TYR A 200 1.87 -4.01 -16.18
C TYR A 200 0.42 -3.55 -16.21
N LEU A 201 -0.01 -2.98 -17.33
CA LEU A 201 -1.35 -2.40 -17.47
C LEU A 201 -2.38 -3.50 -17.73
N LEU A 202 -3.51 -3.45 -17.03
CA LEU A 202 -4.61 -4.38 -17.23
C LEU A 202 -5.68 -3.78 -18.14
N PRO A 203 -6.34 -4.59 -18.99
CA PRO A 203 -7.21 -4.08 -20.05
C PRO A 203 -8.63 -3.74 -19.58
N GLY A 204 -9.10 -4.25 -18.45
CA GLY A 204 -10.49 -4.09 -17.99
C GLY A 204 -10.70 -2.85 -17.12
N ALA A 205 -11.85 -2.20 -17.32
CA ALA A 205 -12.25 -1.01 -16.58
C ALA A 205 -12.71 -1.29 -15.14
N GLN A 206 -12.86 -2.56 -14.77
CA GLN A 206 -13.32 -3.03 -13.45
C GLN A 206 -12.41 -4.13 -12.90
N ASP A 207 -11.11 -4.05 -13.21
CA ASP A 207 -10.19 -5.14 -12.88
C ASP A 207 -9.86 -5.23 -11.39
N PHE A 208 -9.73 -4.11 -10.64
CA PHE A 208 -9.44 -4.11 -9.19
C PHE A 208 -8.50 -5.25 -8.75
N PRO A 209 -7.24 -5.26 -9.24
CA PRO A 209 -6.33 -6.38 -9.03
C PRO A 209 -5.97 -6.48 -7.56
N GLU A 210 -6.37 -7.56 -6.89
CA GLU A 210 -6.12 -7.74 -5.46
C GLU A 210 -4.95 -8.70 -5.26
N GLY A 211 -5.12 -9.97 -5.65
CA GLY A 211 -4.06 -10.97 -5.55
C GLY A 211 -3.11 -10.97 -6.74
N VAL A 212 -1.86 -11.39 -6.47
CA VAL A 212 -0.86 -11.71 -7.47
C VAL A 212 -0.08 -12.97 -7.08
N ALA A 213 0.18 -13.84 -8.04
CA ALA A 213 1.07 -15.00 -7.88
C ALA A 213 2.02 -15.11 -9.07
N TYR A 214 3.22 -15.66 -8.84
CA TYR A 214 4.21 -15.86 -9.89
C TYR A 214 4.52 -17.34 -10.10
N ASP A 215 4.37 -17.80 -11.34
CA ASP A 215 4.90 -19.08 -11.80
C ASP A 215 6.27 -18.87 -12.44
N ALA A 216 7.32 -19.08 -11.64
CA ALA A 216 8.70 -18.92 -12.07
C ALA A 216 9.12 -19.89 -13.19
N ARG A 217 8.48 -21.07 -13.30
CA ARG A 217 8.81 -22.05 -14.34
C ARG A 217 8.33 -21.60 -15.71
N ARG A 218 7.23 -20.84 -15.75
CA ARG A 218 6.64 -20.31 -16.99
C ARG A 218 6.99 -18.85 -17.24
N GLY A 219 7.52 -18.15 -16.24
CA GLY A 219 7.75 -16.71 -16.33
C GLY A 219 6.45 -15.91 -16.39
N VAL A 220 5.38 -16.39 -15.74
CA VAL A 220 4.04 -15.82 -15.81
C VAL A 220 3.59 -15.33 -14.43
N LEU A 221 3.08 -14.10 -14.37
CA LEU A 221 2.31 -13.59 -13.23
C LEU A 221 0.82 -13.85 -13.48
N TYR A 222 0.11 -14.25 -12.44
CA TYR A 222 -1.35 -14.30 -12.42
C TYR A 222 -1.86 -13.20 -11.49
N THR A 223 -2.91 -12.49 -11.89
CA THR A 223 -3.59 -11.52 -11.01
C THR A 223 -5.10 -11.66 -11.11
N GLY A 224 -5.77 -11.57 -9.95
CA GLY A 224 -7.20 -11.76 -9.82
C GLY A 224 -7.94 -10.45 -9.55
N SER A 225 -9.15 -10.33 -10.08
CA SER A 225 -10.05 -9.21 -9.82
C SER A 225 -10.89 -9.43 -8.57
N ALA A 226 -10.84 -8.48 -7.64
CA ALA A 226 -11.72 -8.48 -6.47
C ALA A 226 -13.19 -8.20 -6.80
N LEU A 227 -13.48 -7.56 -7.94
CA LEU A 227 -14.85 -7.11 -8.27
C LEU A 227 -15.61 -8.08 -9.15
N ASN A 228 -14.94 -8.71 -10.13
CA ASN A 228 -15.61 -9.59 -11.10
C ASN A 228 -15.02 -11.00 -11.16
N GLY A 229 -13.92 -11.27 -10.44
CA GLY A 229 -13.30 -12.59 -10.40
C GLY A 229 -12.57 -13.01 -11.69
N THR A 230 -12.35 -12.12 -12.65
CA THR A 230 -11.49 -12.37 -13.80
C THR A 230 -10.05 -12.60 -13.34
N ILE A 231 -9.36 -13.53 -13.98
CA ILE A 231 -7.94 -13.77 -13.75
C ILE A 231 -7.18 -13.48 -15.04
N TYR A 232 -6.15 -12.65 -14.96
CA TYR A 232 -5.23 -12.37 -16.06
C TYR A 232 -3.91 -13.12 -15.87
N ALA A 233 -3.32 -13.54 -16.98
CA ALA A 233 -1.94 -14.00 -17.05
C ALA A 233 -1.09 -12.94 -17.75
N ILE A 234 0.05 -12.60 -17.15
CA ILE A 234 0.97 -11.57 -17.60
C ILE A 234 2.34 -12.22 -17.81
N ASN A 235 2.91 -12.09 -19.00
CA ASN A 235 4.30 -12.46 -19.21
C ASN A 235 5.19 -11.48 -18.43
N ALA A 236 5.94 -11.97 -17.45
CA ALA A 236 6.70 -11.12 -16.54
C ALA A 236 7.90 -10.42 -17.21
N ALA A 237 8.35 -10.89 -18.38
CA ALA A 237 9.44 -10.27 -19.13
C ALA A 237 8.94 -9.22 -20.12
N THR A 238 7.90 -9.53 -20.89
CA THR A 238 7.39 -8.65 -21.96
C THR A 238 6.28 -7.72 -21.47
N GLY A 239 5.58 -8.07 -20.39
CA GLY A 239 4.40 -7.38 -19.89
C GLY A 239 3.14 -7.65 -20.71
N ALA A 240 3.18 -8.58 -21.67
CA ALA A 240 2.02 -8.98 -22.44
C ALA A 240 0.95 -9.60 -21.53
N VAL A 241 -0.26 -9.06 -21.59
CA VAL A 241 -1.40 -9.49 -20.77
C VAL A 241 -2.38 -10.30 -21.62
N SER A 242 -2.87 -11.39 -21.06
CA SER A 242 -3.92 -12.23 -21.63
C SER A 242 -4.93 -12.59 -20.55
N LYS A 243 -6.20 -12.79 -20.93
CA LYS A 243 -7.21 -13.29 -20.00
C LYS A 243 -6.98 -14.78 -19.78
N PHE A 244 -6.69 -15.18 -18.54
CA PHE A 244 -6.44 -16.58 -18.17
C PHE A 244 -7.74 -17.34 -17.90
N GLN A 245 -8.67 -16.70 -17.20
CA GLN A 245 -10.02 -17.21 -17.02
C GLN A 245 -10.99 -16.04 -16.82
N GLU A 246 -12.13 -16.08 -17.52
CA GLU A 246 -13.22 -15.13 -17.33
C GLU A 246 -13.75 -15.15 -15.89
N GLY A 247 -14.17 -13.98 -15.39
CA GLY A 247 -15.00 -13.89 -14.20
C GLY A 247 -16.33 -14.63 -14.34
N GLY A 248 -16.97 -15.00 -13.23
CA GLY A 248 -18.21 -15.76 -13.25
C GLY A 248 -18.09 -17.25 -13.57
N ALA A 249 -16.91 -17.73 -14.01
CA ALA A 249 -16.67 -19.15 -14.23
C ALA A 249 -17.00 -19.98 -12.97
N LEU A 250 -17.94 -20.92 -13.10
CA LEU A 250 -18.50 -21.71 -11.99
C LEU A 250 -19.00 -20.85 -10.82
N GLY A 251 -19.54 -19.66 -11.13
CA GLY A 251 -20.10 -18.74 -10.15
C GLY A 251 -19.07 -17.88 -9.42
N ARG A 252 -17.76 -17.90 -9.78
CA ARG A 252 -16.77 -17.05 -9.11
C ARG A 252 -17.09 -15.56 -9.25
N GLN A 253 -17.23 -14.87 -8.12
CA GLN A 253 -17.53 -13.43 -8.03
C GLN A 253 -16.28 -12.59 -7.76
N ALA A 254 -15.29 -13.15 -7.07
CA ALA A 254 -14.03 -12.48 -6.75
C ALA A 254 -12.86 -13.47 -6.86
N ALA A 255 -11.68 -12.93 -7.17
CA ALA A 255 -10.40 -13.63 -7.15
C ALA A 255 -9.43 -12.78 -6.32
N LEU A 256 -9.36 -13.07 -5.02
CA LEU A 256 -8.57 -12.34 -4.04
C LEU A 256 -7.15 -12.93 -3.96
N GLY A 257 -6.72 -13.46 -2.80
CA GLY A 257 -5.42 -14.10 -2.65
C GLY A 257 -5.17 -15.21 -3.66
N LEU A 258 -4.06 -15.09 -4.40
CA LEU A 258 -3.59 -16.04 -5.39
C LEU A 258 -2.27 -16.66 -4.94
N LYS A 259 -2.08 -17.97 -5.14
CA LYS A 259 -0.76 -18.65 -5.05
C LYS A 259 -0.62 -19.74 -6.10
N VAL A 260 0.60 -19.94 -6.59
CA VAL A 260 0.95 -21.07 -7.45
C VAL A 260 1.63 -22.13 -6.60
N ASP A 261 1.17 -23.38 -6.69
CA ASP A 261 1.79 -24.50 -5.98
C ASP A 261 2.94 -25.14 -6.78
N ALA A 262 3.59 -26.14 -6.18
CA ALA A 262 4.71 -26.84 -6.78
C ALA A 262 4.34 -27.65 -8.05
N GLN A 263 3.05 -27.89 -8.31
CA GLN A 263 2.55 -28.53 -9.55
C GLN A 263 2.18 -27.49 -10.62
N GLY A 264 2.31 -26.20 -10.32
CA GLY A 264 1.91 -25.11 -11.20
C GLY A 264 0.40 -24.90 -11.24
N ARG A 265 -0.36 -25.42 -10.28
CA ARG A 265 -1.79 -25.11 -10.14
C ARG A 265 -1.95 -23.76 -9.46
N LEU A 266 -2.96 -23.01 -9.91
CA LEU A 266 -3.31 -21.72 -9.32
C LEU A 266 -4.41 -21.91 -8.27
N TRP A 267 -4.13 -21.46 -7.06
CA TRP A 267 -5.07 -21.44 -5.93
C TRP A 267 -5.62 -20.03 -5.76
N VAL A 268 -6.93 -19.91 -5.57
CA VAL A 268 -7.64 -18.64 -5.56
C VAL A 268 -8.61 -18.57 -4.39
N ALA A 269 -8.48 -17.55 -3.55
CA ALA A 269 -9.42 -17.21 -2.50
C ALA A 269 -10.64 -16.48 -3.07
N GLY A 270 -11.85 -16.92 -2.70
CA GLY A 270 -13.12 -16.46 -3.27
C GLY A 270 -13.84 -15.34 -2.52
N GLY A 271 -13.22 -14.74 -1.51
CA GLY A 271 -13.79 -13.62 -0.75
C GLY A 271 -15.13 -13.97 -0.08
N ALA A 272 -16.13 -13.14 -0.34
CA ALA A 272 -17.48 -13.23 0.23
C ALA A 272 -18.24 -14.51 -0.11
N GLN A 273 -17.76 -15.29 -1.10
CA GLN A 273 -18.35 -16.59 -1.40
C GLN A 273 -17.90 -17.68 -0.42
N GLY A 274 -16.82 -17.43 0.32
CA GLY A 274 -16.27 -18.41 1.26
C GLY A 274 -15.70 -19.64 0.56
N THR A 275 -15.09 -19.47 -0.61
CA THR A 275 -14.57 -20.57 -1.44
C THR A 275 -13.06 -20.50 -1.64
N VAL A 276 -12.46 -21.65 -1.97
CA VAL A 276 -11.11 -21.78 -2.50
C VAL A 276 -11.18 -22.54 -3.82
N SER A 277 -10.79 -21.90 -4.92
CA SER A 277 -10.75 -22.52 -6.24
C SER A 277 -9.34 -22.98 -6.59
N ILE A 278 -9.23 -24.13 -7.26
CA ILE A 278 -7.97 -24.68 -7.75
C ILE A 278 -8.07 -24.82 -9.27
N LEU A 279 -7.15 -24.18 -9.99
CA LEU A 279 -7.12 -24.18 -11.44
C LEU A 279 -5.86 -24.90 -11.93
N THR A 280 -6.00 -25.66 -13.01
CA THR A 280 -4.86 -26.18 -13.77
C THR A 280 -4.00 -25.05 -14.32
N PRO A 281 -2.73 -25.33 -14.70
CA PRO A 281 -1.93 -24.42 -15.51
C PRO A 281 -2.59 -23.84 -16.76
N GLY A 282 -3.55 -24.55 -17.34
CA GLY A 282 -4.28 -24.13 -18.54
C GLY A 282 -5.56 -23.35 -18.24
N GLY A 283 -5.86 -23.04 -16.98
CA GLY A 283 -7.03 -22.26 -16.60
C GLY A 283 -8.32 -23.06 -16.44
N VAL A 284 -8.28 -24.39 -16.55
CA VAL A 284 -9.42 -25.25 -16.22
C VAL A 284 -9.57 -25.37 -14.71
N THR A 285 -10.76 -25.13 -14.17
CA THR A 285 -11.06 -25.32 -12.74
C THR A 285 -11.07 -26.82 -12.41
N LEU A 286 -10.16 -27.25 -11.53
CA LEU A 286 -10.07 -28.62 -11.02
C LEU A 286 -11.09 -28.88 -9.93
N LYS A 287 -11.22 -27.94 -8.97
CA LYS A 287 -12.09 -28.08 -7.82
C LYS A 287 -12.42 -26.71 -7.22
N VAL A 288 -13.63 -26.58 -6.70
CA VAL A 288 -14.05 -25.46 -5.85
C VAL A 288 -14.36 -26.04 -4.48
N LEU A 289 -13.64 -25.57 -3.46
CA LEU A 289 -13.81 -25.98 -2.08
C LEU A 289 -14.65 -24.92 -1.36
N GLU A 290 -15.68 -25.35 -0.64
CA GLU A 290 -16.49 -24.45 0.18
C GLU A 290 -16.06 -24.53 1.63
N THR A 291 -15.93 -23.38 2.28
CA THR A 291 -15.89 -23.31 3.74
C THR A 291 -17.26 -23.63 4.33
N PRO A 292 -17.36 -24.01 5.62
CA PRO A 292 -18.65 -24.18 6.28
C PRO A 292 -19.54 -22.95 6.08
N LYS A 293 -20.84 -23.18 5.85
CA LYS A 293 -21.81 -22.11 5.61
C LYS A 293 -21.79 -21.10 6.75
N SER A 294 -21.84 -19.83 6.40
CA SER A 294 -21.79 -18.70 7.32
C SER A 294 -22.60 -17.54 6.72
N PRO A 295 -23.22 -16.68 7.55
CA PRO A 295 -23.86 -15.47 7.06
C PRO A 295 -22.87 -14.43 6.53
N ASN A 296 -21.58 -14.53 6.88
CA ASN A 296 -20.57 -13.54 6.49
C ASN A 296 -19.17 -14.15 6.32
N PRO A 297 -18.96 -15.12 5.41
CA PRO A 297 -17.63 -15.63 5.12
C PRO A 297 -16.83 -14.57 4.34
N TYR A 298 -15.52 -14.52 4.54
CA TYR A 298 -14.64 -13.69 3.72
C TYR A 298 -13.26 -14.31 3.61
N VAL A 299 -13.14 -15.31 2.74
CA VAL A 299 -11.89 -16.03 2.48
C VAL A 299 -10.94 -15.13 1.69
N ASN A 300 -9.87 -14.66 2.32
CA ASN A 300 -9.09 -13.53 1.82
C ASN A 300 -7.77 -13.94 1.16
N ASP A 301 -6.86 -14.54 1.92
CA ASP A 301 -5.57 -15.01 1.40
C ASP A 301 -5.31 -16.48 1.76
N LEU A 302 -4.33 -17.06 1.08
CA LEU A 302 -3.90 -18.43 1.26
C LEU A 302 -2.40 -18.59 1.02
N THR A 303 -1.82 -19.60 1.64
CA THR A 303 -0.42 -20.00 1.39
C THR A 303 -0.28 -21.52 1.40
N PRO A 304 0.30 -22.11 0.34
CA PRO A 304 0.89 -23.43 0.43
C PRO A 304 2.01 -23.44 1.48
N ALA A 305 2.18 -24.55 2.19
CA ALA A 305 3.23 -24.75 3.17
C ALA A 305 4.05 -26.02 2.88
N ALA A 306 5.24 -26.11 3.48
CA ALA A 306 6.19 -27.21 3.24
C ALA A 306 5.68 -28.60 3.70
N ASP A 307 4.68 -28.63 4.60
CA ASP A 307 4.03 -29.87 5.02
C ASP A 307 3.04 -30.42 3.98
N GLY A 308 2.82 -29.68 2.88
CA GLY A 308 1.95 -30.06 1.77
C GLY A 308 0.48 -29.68 1.97
N HIS A 309 0.15 -28.88 2.99
CA HIS A 309 -1.16 -28.29 3.16
C HIS A 309 -1.21 -26.86 2.59
N VAL A 310 -2.43 -26.35 2.37
CA VAL A 310 -2.68 -24.93 2.10
C VAL A 310 -3.44 -24.35 3.28
N TYR A 311 -2.95 -23.24 3.82
CA TYR A 311 -3.59 -22.51 4.92
C TYR A 311 -4.28 -21.29 4.39
N VAL A 312 -5.49 -21.01 4.90
CA VAL A 312 -6.41 -20.03 4.32
C VAL A 312 -6.97 -19.17 5.45
N THR A 313 -6.89 -17.85 5.28
CA THR A 313 -7.44 -16.88 6.22
C THR A 313 -8.89 -16.56 5.89
N ASP A 314 -9.65 -16.22 6.92
CA ASP A 314 -10.95 -15.57 6.78
C ASP A 314 -10.96 -14.27 7.58
N SER A 315 -11.24 -13.15 6.92
CA SER A 315 -11.15 -11.83 7.54
C SER A 315 -12.34 -11.49 8.43
N ASN A 316 -13.44 -12.26 8.34
CA ASN A 316 -14.66 -12.02 9.10
C ASN A 316 -14.91 -13.09 10.17
N ARG A 317 -14.35 -14.30 9.99
CA ARG A 317 -14.47 -15.41 10.94
C ARG A 317 -13.13 -15.65 11.63
N PRO A 318 -13.09 -15.80 12.98
CA PRO A 318 -11.84 -16.04 13.72
C PRO A 318 -11.38 -17.49 13.54
N VAL A 319 -10.93 -17.85 12.34
CA VAL A 319 -10.50 -19.20 11.97
C VAL A 319 -9.40 -19.16 10.91
N ILE A 320 -8.46 -20.11 10.99
CA ILE A 320 -7.63 -20.50 9.85
C ILE A 320 -8.15 -21.84 9.34
N PHE A 321 -8.51 -21.89 8.07
CA PHE A 321 -8.82 -23.14 7.39
C PHE A 321 -7.55 -23.78 6.84
N ARG A 322 -7.61 -25.10 6.65
CA ARG A 322 -6.54 -25.88 6.03
C ARG A 322 -7.14 -26.79 4.97
N VAL A 323 -6.50 -26.81 3.81
CA VAL A 323 -6.75 -27.79 2.74
C VAL A 323 -5.65 -28.82 2.75
N ASP A 324 -6.01 -30.10 2.82
CA ASP A 324 -5.06 -31.22 2.75
C ASP A 324 -4.74 -31.66 1.31
N ARG A 325 -3.88 -32.68 1.19
CA ARG A 325 -3.40 -33.20 -0.10
C ARG A 325 -4.51 -33.86 -0.92
N ASP A 326 -5.56 -34.34 -0.26
CA ASP A 326 -6.76 -34.93 -0.87
C ASP A 326 -7.82 -33.86 -1.20
N LEU A 327 -7.46 -32.59 -1.01
CA LEU A 327 -8.31 -31.43 -1.25
C LEU A 327 -9.54 -31.39 -0.34
N ASN A 328 -9.40 -31.79 0.92
CA ASN A 328 -10.41 -31.59 1.95
C ASN A 328 -10.11 -30.31 2.73
N LEU A 329 -11.10 -29.41 2.76
CA LEU A 329 -11.04 -28.17 3.53
C LEU A 329 -11.61 -28.39 4.92
N THR A 330 -10.84 -28.03 5.96
CA THR A 330 -11.24 -28.17 7.36
C THR A 330 -10.92 -26.91 8.17
N ALA A 331 -11.71 -26.63 9.21
CA ALA A 331 -11.38 -25.61 10.20
C ALA A 331 -10.20 -26.11 11.05
N TRP A 332 -9.02 -25.51 10.89
CA TRP A 332 -7.79 -26.03 11.49
C TRP A 332 -7.44 -25.38 12.81
N LEU A 333 -7.62 -24.06 12.92
CA LEU A 333 -7.37 -23.30 14.15
C LEU A 333 -8.50 -22.33 14.42
N ASP A 334 -9.13 -22.47 15.59
CA ASP A 334 -10.11 -21.54 16.14
C ASP A 334 -9.37 -20.37 16.81
N LEU A 335 -9.36 -19.21 16.16
CA LEU A 335 -8.64 -18.04 16.61
C LEU A 335 -9.31 -17.36 17.82
N SER A 336 -10.59 -17.62 18.08
CA SER A 336 -11.29 -17.06 19.24
C SER A 336 -10.67 -17.51 20.57
N LYS A 337 -9.99 -18.67 20.55
CA LYS A 337 -9.26 -19.26 21.68
C LYS A 337 -7.79 -18.84 21.74
N THR A 338 -7.39 -17.85 20.95
CA THR A 338 -6.01 -17.37 20.87
C THR A 338 -5.92 -15.90 21.33
N PRO A 339 -4.71 -15.35 21.44
CA PRO A 339 -4.53 -13.92 21.71
C PRO A 339 -5.05 -13.00 20.60
N ILE A 340 -5.25 -13.50 19.36
CA ILE A 340 -5.80 -12.71 18.25
C ILE A 340 -7.25 -12.33 18.57
N LYS A 341 -7.56 -11.03 18.55
CA LYS A 341 -8.91 -10.51 18.79
C LYS A 341 -9.46 -9.91 17.51
N TYR A 342 -10.54 -10.50 17.02
CA TYR A 342 -11.29 -9.94 15.90
C TYR A 342 -12.13 -8.76 16.38
N GLY A 343 -12.23 -7.73 15.55
CA GLY A 343 -13.00 -6.52 15.79
C GLY A 343 -13.53 -5.93 14.48
N PRO A 344 -14.03 -4.67 14.51
CA PRO A 344 -14.50 -3.99 13.31
C PRO A 344 -13.43 -3.90 12.21
N GLY A 345 -13.88 -3.93 10.95
CA GLY A 345 -13.01 -3.87 9.77
C GLY A 345 -12.42 -5.23 9.37
N VAL A 346 -11.40 -5.18 8.52
CA VAL A 346 -10.70 -6.38 8.01
C VAL A 346 -9.75 -6.90 9.09
N ASN A 347 -9.95 -8.16 9.53
CA ASN A 347 -9.10 -8.78 10.56
C ASN A 347 -7.91 -9.53 9.94
N LEU A 348 -7.75 -10.83 10.23
CA LEU A 348 -6.65 -11.61 9.69
C LEU A 348 -6.79 -11.71 8.16
N ASN A 349 -5.72 -11.41 7.46
CA ASN A 349 -5.72 -11.17 6.03
C ASN A 349 -4.55 -11.90 5.36
N GLY A 350 -3.48 -11.20 4.96
CA GLY A 350 -2.33 -11.81 4.29
C GLY A 350 -1.66 -12.89 5.14
N ILE A 351 -1.26 -13.99 4.50
CA ILE A 351 -0.65 -15.13 5.18
C ILE A 351 0.51 -15.72 4.36
N VAL A 352 1.61 -16.06 5.02
CA VAL A 352 2.77 -16.74 4.40
C VAL A 352 3.32 -17.82 5.32
N ALA A 353 3.76 -18.94 4.74
CA ALA A 353 4.47 -19.99 5.47
C ALA A 353 5.98 -19.69 5.51
N THR A 354 6.63 -19.99 6.64
CA THR A 354 8.09 -19.89 6.74
C THR A 354 8.78 -21.01 5.94
N PRO A 355 9.94 -20.76 5.31
CA PRO A 355 10.62 -21.76 4.49
C PRO A 355 11.03 -23.03 5.25
N ASP A 356 11.24 -22.93 6.56
CA ASP A 356 11.57 -24.07 7.43
C ASP A 356 10.34 -24.95 7.78
N GLY A 357 9.14 -24.57 7.32
CA GLY A 357 7.90 -25.32 7.55
C GLY A 357 7.42 -25.31 9.00
N ARG A 358 7.94 -24.41 9.86
CA ARG A 358 7.58 -24.39 11.28
C ARG A 358 6.45 -23.44 11.62
N PHE A 359 6.32 -22.33 10.88
CA PHE A 359 5.42 -21.26 11.24
C PHE A 359 4.60 -20.76 10.05
N LEU A 360 3.42 -20.22 10.37
CA LEU A 360 2.73 -19.26 9.54
C LEU A 360 2.96 -17.86 10.12
N LEU A 361 3.15 -16.88 9.24
CA LEU A 361 3.05 -15.47 9.57
C LEU A 361 1.76 -14.93 8.97
N ALA A 362 0.97 -14.22 9.77
CA ALA A 362 -0.33 -13.71 9.36
C ALA A 362 -0.49 -12.24 9.77
N MET A 363 -0.93 -11.42 8.83
CA MET A 363 -1.19 -10.00 9.02
C MET A 363 -2.61 -9.80 9.52
N GLN A 364 -2.78 -9.03 10.58
CA GLN A 364 -4.08 -8.52 10.99
C GLN A 364 -4.23 -7.05 10.55
N THR A 365 -5.05 -6.79 9.54
CA THR A 365 -5.12 -5.49 8.85
C THR A 365 -5.60 -4.36 9.77
N ASN A 366 -6.66 -4.58 10.55
CA ASN A 366 -7.25 -3.54 11.40
C ASN A 366 -6.38 -3.12 12.60
N THR A 367 -5.57 -4.02 13.16
CA THR A 367 -4.67 -3.69 14.29
C THR A 367 -3.24 -3.39 13.87
N GLY A 368 -2.83 -3.79 12.66
CA GLY A 368 -1.45 -3.68 12.23
C GLY A 368 -0.48 -4.60 12.97
N GLU A 369 -1.01 -5.72 13.48
CA GLU A 369 -0.23 -6.73 14.21
C GLU A 369 0.17 -7.88 13.28
N LEU A 370 1.44 -8.23 13.33
CA LEU A 370 1.96 -9.42 12.68
C LEU A 370 1.98 -10.58 13.69
N TRP A 371 1.37 -11.69 13.32
CA TRP A 371 1.23 -12.87 14.17
C TRP A 371 2.05 -14.04 13.63
N ARG A 372 2.65 -14.81 14.53
CA ARG A 372 3.33 -16.08 14.25
C ARG A 372 2.52 -17.22 14.85
N ILE A 373 2.30 -18.25 14.05
CA ILE A 373 1.49 -19.42 14.42
C ILE A 373 2.32 -20.67 14.18
N ASP A 374 2.59 -21.43 15.23
CA ASP A 374 3.34 -22.68 15.14
C ASP A 374 2.48 -23.80 14.55
N LEU A 375 2.95 -24.38 13.43
CA LEU A 375 2.17 -25.36 12.67
C LEU A 375 1.95 -26.68 13.42
N ARG A 376 2.81 -27.01 14.38
CA ARG A 376 2.75 -28.26 15.15
C ARG A 376 1.93 -28.10 16.43
N THR A 377 2.23 -27.06 17.20
CA THR A 377 1.64 -26.82 18.53
C THR A 377 0.42 -25.92 18.50
N LYS A 378 0.18 -25.23 17.37
CA LYS A 378 -0.85 -24.18 17.22
C LYS A 378 -0.68 -22.99 18.17
N ALA A 379 0.50 -22.84 18.78
CA ALA A 379 0.80 -21.69 19.62
C ALA A 379 0.83 -20.41 18.77
N VAL A 380 0.12 -19.38 19.23
CA VAL A 380 0.02 -18.08 18.55
C VAL A 380 0.73 -17.01 19.37
N ARG A 381 1.64 -16.28 18.74
CA ARG A 381 2.43 -15.22 19.37
C ARG A 381 2.51 -14.00 18.45
N ARG A 382 2.44 -12.80 19.02
CA ARG A 382 2.65 -11.56 18.27
C ARG A 382 4.14 -11.40 17.97
N VAL A 383 4.46 -11.04 16.73
CA VAL A 383 5.83 -10.80 16.23
C VAL A 383 6.18 -9.32 16.39
N MET A 384 5.28 -8.43 15.96
CA MET A 384 5.44 -6.98 16.06
C MET A 384 4.09 -6.26 15.88
N THR A 385 4.10 -4.97 16.19
CA THR A 385 3.03 -3.99 15.93
C THR A 385 3.54 -2.94 14.93
N GLY A 386 2.70 -1.96 14.57
CA GLY A 386 3.12 -0.80 13.78
C GLY A 386 3.03 -1.00 12.26
N LEU A 387 2.34 -2.05 11.81
CA LEU A 387 2.08 -2.34 10.39
C LEU A 387 0.59 -2.10 10.07
N THR A 388 0.01 -1.00 10.57
CA THR A 388 -1.40 -0.68 10.33
C THR A 388 -1.70 -0.71 8.84
N ASN A 389 -2.92 -1.11 8.46
CA ASN A 389 -3.32 -1.24 7.06
C ASN A 389 -2.50 -2.28 6.26
N GLY A 390 -1.74 -3.14 6.95
CA GLY A 390 -1.03 -4.25 6.32
C GLY A 390 -2.01 -5.26 5.73
N ASP A 391 -1.70 -5.70 4.52
CA ASP A 391 -2.54 -6.55 3.70
C ASP A 391 -1.75 -7.82 3.32
N GLY A 392 -1.47 -8.04 2.04
CA GLY A 392 -0.69 -9.14 1.52
C GLY A 392 0.77 -9.14 1.99
N LEU A 393 1.27 -10.36 2.21
CA LEU A 393 2.61 -10.64 2.72
C LEU A 393 3.47 -11.35 1.66
N LEU A 394 4.74 -11.00 1.60
CA LEU A 394 5.75 -11.72 0.82
C LEU A 394 7.00 -11.94 1.68
N LEU A 395 7.34 -13.20 1.92
CA LEU A 395 8.53 -13.57 2.68
C LEU A 395 9.67 -14.00 1.74
N ASP A 396 10.82 -13.34 1.85
CA ASP A 396 12.05 -13.64 1.13
C ASP A 396 13.19 -13.87 2.15
N GLY A 397 13.45 -15.14 2.44
CA GLY A 397 14.36 -15.53 3.53
C GLY A 397 13.87 -15.02 4.89
N ARG A 398 14.59 -14.05 5.47
CA ARG A 398 14.24 -13.38 6.74
C ARG A 398 13.68 -11.97 6.53
N THR A 399 13.47 -11.56 5.29
CA THR A 399 12.89 -10.26 4.96
C THR A 399 11.43 -10.45 4.59
N LEU A 400 10.55 -9.81 5.35
CA LEU A 400 9.13 -9.78 5.06
C LEU A 400 8.79 -8.44 4.42
N TYR A 401 8.18 -8.49 3.24
CA TYR A 401 7.56 -7.34 2.61
C TYR A 401 6.05 -7.35 2.89
N VAL A 402 5.51 -6.19 3.22
CA VAL A 402 4.09 -6.01 3.56
C VAL A 402 3.51 -4.93 2.67
N ALA A 403 2.47 -5.25 1.91
CA ALA A 403 1.69 -4.22 1.22
C ALA A 403 0.83 -3.51 2.26
N ARG A 404 0.98 -2.18 2.39
CA ARG A 404 0.15 -1.38 3.30
C ARG A 404 -0.78 -0.50 2.50
N ASN A 405 -2.05 -0.90 2.48
CA ASN A 405 -3.00 -0.43 1.49
C ASN A 405 -3.30 1.08 1.59
N LYS A 406 -3.91 1.55 2.68
CA LYS A 406 -4.24 2.96 2.90
C LYS A 406 -3.01 3.85 3.07
N ASP A 407 -1.91 3.28 3.55
CA ASP A 407 -0.64 4.00 3.72
C ASP A 407 0.11 4.16 2.40
N GLN A 408 -0.29 3.43 1.35
CA GLN A 408 0.28 3.50 0.00
C GLN A 408 1.79 3.25 -0.03
N VAL A 409 2.25 2.29 0.79
CA VAL A 409 3.66 1.89 0.86
C VAL A 409 3.82 0.38 0.81
N VAL A 410 5.00 -0.07 0.43
CA VAL A 410 5.48 -1.41 0.78
C VAL A 410 6.46 -1.26 1.94
N SER A 411 6.22 -1.97 3.04
CA SER A 411 7.12 -1.98 4.18
C SER A 411 8.07 -3.18 4.09
N LYS A 412 9.34 -2.96 4.47
CA LYS A 412 10.35 -4.00 4.65
C LYS A 412 10.57 -4.25 6.13
N VAL A 413 10.36 -5.48 6.55
CA VAL A 413 10.57 -5.95 7.92
C VAL A 413 11.70 -6.97 7.93
N SER A 414 12.68 -6.79 8.81
CA SER A 414 13.68 -7.80 9.13
C SER A 414 13.18 -8.68 10.27
N LEU A 415 13.17 -9.99 10.07
CA LEU A 415 12.74 -10.97 11.07
C LEU A 415 13.94 -11.66 11.75
N THR A 416 13.76 -12.06 13.02
CA THR A 416 14.69 -12.98 13.67
C THR A 416 14.68 -14.36 13.00
N ALA A 417 15.72 -15.16 13.25
CA ALA A 417 15.85 -16.49 12.63
C ALA A 417 14.67 -17.43 12.92
N ASP A 418 14.05 -17.29 14.09
CA ASP A 418 12.86 -18.05 14.52
C ASP A 418 11.54 -17.32 14.25
N SER A 419 11.60 -16.16 13.56
CA SER A 419 10.46 -15.28 13.29
C SER A 419 9.68 -14.87 14.55
N ALA A 420 10.31 -14.86 15.73
CA ALA A 420 9.68 -14.46 16.98
C ALA A 420 9.55 -12.95 17.14
N SER A 421 10.40 -12.16 16.49
CA SER A 421 10.28 -10.71 16.43
C SER A 421 10.64 -10.16 15.06
N GLY A 422 10.16 -8.95 14.78
CA GLY A 422 10.42 -8.21 13.56
C GLY A 422 10.75 -6.76 13.84
N GLN A 423 11.52 -6.14 12.95
CA GLN A 423 11.85 -4.72 12.96
C GLN A 423 11.52 -4.11 11.60
N LEU A 424 10.75 -3.01 11.60
CA LEU A 424 10.54 -2.21 10.40
C LEU A 424 11.87 -1.56 10.01
N VAL A 425 12.36 -1.86 8.81
CA VAL A 425 13.66 -1.40 8.29
C VAL A 425 13.49 -0.22 7.35
N ALA A 426 12.52 -0.30 6.45
CA ALA A 426 12.29 0.70 5.42
C ALA A 426 10.85 0.66 4.93
N GLU A 427 10.41 1.76 4.32
CA GLU A 427 9.15 1.85 3.61
C GLU A 427 9.38 2.50 2.26
N GLU A 428 8.78 1.91 1.23
CA GLU A 428 8.90 2.37 -0.13
C GLU A 428 7.51 2.74 -0.67
N PRO A 429 7.17 4.04 -0.73
CA PRO A 429 5.95 4.54 -1.37
C PRO A 429 5.87 4.42 -2.89
N LEU A 430 6.92 3.89 -3.53
CA LEU A 430 7.09 3.82 -4.98
C LEU A 430 6.79 5.16 -5.66
N ARG A 431 6.31 5.08 -6.90
CA ARG A 431 5.66 6.17 -7.61
C ARG A 431 4.18 6.25 -7.20
N GLY A 432 3.87 6.48 -5.92
CA GLY A 432 2.49 6.73 -5.46
C GLY A 432 1.52 5.56 -5.71
N LEU A 433 1.72 4.47 -4.97
CA LEU A 433 0.86 3.29 -5.03
C LEU A 433 -0.62 3.61 -4.78
N ARG A 434 -1.53 3.06 -5.58
CA ARG A 434 -2.97 3.15 -5.34
C ARG A 434 -3.49 1.89 -4.65
N PHE A 435 -3.62 1.97 -3.33
CA PHE A 435 -4.16 0.91 -2.46
C PHE A 435 -3.49 -0.46 -2.75
N PRO A 436 -2.19 -0.61 -2.47
CA PRO A 436 -1.48 -1.86 -2.74
C PRO A 436 -2.02 -2.99 -1.87
N ALA A 437 -2.31 -4.15 -2.47
CA ALA A 437 -2.97 -5.25 -1.77
C ALA A 437 -2.07 -6.47 -1.60
N THR A 438 -1.46 -6.99 -2.68
CA THR A 438 -0.62 -8.21 -2.64
C THR A 438 0.69 -8.03 -3.39
N LEU A 439 1.71 -8.80 -2.98
CA LEU A 439 3.07 -8.79 -3.50
C LEU A 439 3.47 -10.17 -4.05
N ALA A 440 4.25 -10.18 -5.14
CA ALA A 440 4.93 -11.36 -5.65
C ALA A 440 6.40 -11.04 -5.96
N LEU A 441 7.22 -12.08 -5.94
CA LEU A 441 8.64 -11.98 -6.24
C LEU A 441 8.95 -12.44 -7.68
N VAL A 442 9.59 -11.59 -8.48
CA VAL A 442 10.05 -11.92 -9.84
C VAL A 442 11.55 -11.66 -9.93
N GLY A 443 12.35 -12.71 -9.72
CA GLY A 443 13.81 -12.58 -9.66
C GLY A 443 14.25 -11.67 -8.50
N GLY A 444 14.98 -10.59 -8.81
CA GLY A 444 15.40 -9.58 -7.85
C GLY A 444 14.36 -8.50 -7.54
N ASP A 445 13.19 -8.54 -8.19
CA ASP A 445 12.21 -7.46 -8.15
C ASP A 445 10.93 -7.88 -7.43
N LEU A 446 10.30 -6.90 -6.81
CA LEU A 446 8.96 -6.99 -6.25
C LEU A 446 7.94 -6.57 -7.32
N VAL A 447 6.80 -7.26 -7.34
CA VAL A 447 5.63 -6.88 -8.11
C VAL A 447 4.46 -6.72 -7.16
N VAL A 448 3.83 -5.56 -7.16
CA VAL A 448 2.71 -5.24 -6.27
C VAL A 448 1.47 -4.89 -7.08
N THR A 449 0.29 -5.33 -6.63
CA THR A 449 -1.00 -4.93 -7.20
C THR A 449 -1.35 -3.50 -6.78
N GLN A 450 -2.08 -2.77 -7.64
CA GLN A 450 -2.69 -1.48 -7.27
C GLN A 450 -4.21 -1.63 -7.32
N ALA A 451 -4.79 -2.06 -6.20
CA ALA A 451 -6.14 -2.61 -6.18
C ALA A 451 -7.22 -1.54 -6.26
N GLN A 452 -6.98 -0.33 -5.73
CA GLN A 452 -7.95 0.77 -5.64
C GLN A 452 -9.27 0.41 -4.94
N LEU A 453 -9.25 -0.53 -3.98
CA LEU A 453 -10.46 -1.00 -3.30
C LEU A 453 -11.11 0.10 -2.44
N ASP A 454 -10.34 1.06 -1.93
CA ASP A 454 -10.83 2.27 -1.29
C ASP A 454 -11.82 3.04 -2.17
N ARG A 455 -11.49 3.21 -3.45
CA ARG A 455 -12.35 3.92 -4.40
C ARG A 455 -13.65 3.15 -4.65
N ASN A 456 -13.55 1.82 -4.82
CA ASN A 456 -14.73 0.96 -4.97
C ASN A 456 -15.67 1.07 -3.75
N MET A 457 -15.12 0.96 -2.54
CA MET A 457 -15.89 1.05 -1.30
C MET A 457 -16.53 2.42 -1.09
N ALA A 458 -15.88 3.49 -1.58
CA ALA A 458 -16.39 4.86 -1.50
C ALA A 458 -17.33 5.24 -2.65
N GLY A 459 -17.55 4.36 -3.64
CA GLY A 459 -18.31 4.69 -4.85
C GLY A 459 -17.63 5.72 -5.76
N ILE A 460 -16.31 5.86 -5.65
CA ILE A 460 -15.51 6.79 -6.43
C ILE A 460 -15.03 6.07 -7.71
N PRO A 461 -15.14 6.67 -8.91
CA PRO A 461 -14.65 6.06 -10.15
C PRO A 461 -13.15 5.69 -10.07
N PRO A 462 -12.72 4.48 -10.46
CA PRO A 462 -11.31 4.08 -10.38
C PRO A 462 -10.44 4.75 -11.44
N GLU A 463 -9.13 4.83 -11.17
CA GLU A 463 -8.13 5.22 -12.19
C GLU A 463 -7.89 4.05 -13.14
N THR A 464 -8.20 4.22 -14.44
CA THR A 464 -7.98 3.19 -15.48
C THR A 464 -6.93 3.65 -16.50
N PRO A 465 -6.04 2.77 -17.02
CA PRO A 465 -6.01 1.33 -16.76
C PRO A 465 -5.49 0.99 -15.35
N PHE A 466 -6.04 -0.09 -14.79
CA PHE A 466 -5.48 -0.72 -13.58
C PHE A 466 -4.08 -1.26 -13.88
N ARG A 467 -3.28 -1.50 -12.83
CA ARG A 467 -1.92 -1.97 -13.03
C ARG A 467 -1.37 -2.79 -11.88
N LEU A 468 -0.36 -3.60 -12.20
CA LEU A 468 0.65 -4.06 -11.25
C LEU A 468 1.92 -3.26 -11.46
N THR A 469 2.68 -2.99 -10.42
CA THR A 469 3.94 -2.24 -10.52
C THR A 469 5.11 -3.10 -10.08
N ARG A 470 6.10 -3.22 -10.95
CA ARG A 470 7.37 -3.90 -10.71
C ARG A 470 8.47 -2.89 -10.36
N PHE A 471 9.28 -3.23 -9.37
CA PHE A 471 10.39 -2.41 -8.89
C PHE A 471 11.44 -3.26 -8.16
N GLY A 472 12.67 -2.77 -8.08
CA GLY A 472 13.75 -3.48 -7.39
C GLY A 472 13.48 -3.60 -5.88
N LYS A 473 13.89 -4.71 -5.26
CA LYS A 473 13.91 -4.79 -3.79
C LYS A 473 14.78 -3.67 -3.21
N PHE A 474 14.40 -3.22 -2.02
CA PHE A 474 15.08 -2.20 -1.23
C PHE A 474 15.35 -2.76 0.16
#